data_AF-A0A5C8IHK9-F1
#
_entry.id   AF-A0A5C8IHK9-F1
#
_cell.length_a   1.000
_cell.length_b   1.000
_cell.length_c   1.000
_cell.angle_alpha   90.00
_cell.angle_beta   90.00
_cell.angle_gamma   90.00
#
_symmetry.space_group_name_H-M   'P 1'
#
loop_
_entity.id
_entity.type
_entity.pdbx_description
1 polymer ?
#
loop_
_entity_poly.entity_id
_entity_poly.type
_entity_poly.pdbx_seq_one_letter_code
_entity_poly.pdbx_strand_id
1 'polypeptide(L)'
;MNRHFYYHSILGWQPAPPSVLEGLDVSSLLVFARYGDYATRTDLAAIEPLDREVAEILIADGPIELAWTIAMNRNAPPDVLERLAERGGDFVELVGGNPAAPSRLKEGLPLSDHVQVSLEAYVRDMGGTHAQHMALIKAWLSYETTPLGEVWARITGSV
;
A
#
# COMPACT_ATOMS: atom_id res chain seq x y z
N MET A 1 -21.90 0.92 19.78
CA MET A 1 -22.74 0.87 18.56
C MET A 1 -21.78 0.83 17.38
N ASN A 2 -21.71 -0.35 16.75
CA ASN A 2 -20.91 -0.81 15.61
C ASN A 2 -19.43 -0.39 15.50
N ARG A 3 -18.60 -1.17 16.22
CA ARG A 3 -17.21 -1.42 15.86
C ARG A 3 -17.20 -2.65 14.94
N HIS A 4 -16.90 -2.48 13.66
CA HIS A 4 -16.42 -3.59 12.83
C HIS A 4 -14.89 -3.50 12.77
N PHE A 5 -14.29 -4.07 13.82
CA PHE A 5 -12.92 -4.50 13.82
C PHE A 5 -12.81 -5.73 12.91
N TYR A 6 -11.95 -5.67 11.89
CA TYR A 6 -11.37 -6.88 11.32
C TYR A 6 -9.97 -7.07 11.91
N TYR A 7 -9.94 -7.70 13.08
CA TYR A 7 -8.79 -8.48 13.53
C TYR A 7 -8.77 -9.79 12.74
N HIS A 8 -7.72 -10.06 11.97
CA HIS A 8 -7.45 -11.41 11.45
C HIS A 8 -6.09 -11.90 11.98
N SER A 9 -6.19 -12.77 12.98
CA SER A 9 -5.12 -13.54 13.60
C SER A 9 -4.89 -14.88 12.87
N ILE A 10 -3.66 -15.13 12.41
CA ILE A 10 -2.84 -16.37 12.40
C ILE A 10 -3.46 -17.73 11.95
N LEU A 11 -4.72 -17.85 11.53
CA LEU A 11 -5.29 -19.11 11.03
C LEU A 11 -6.09 -18.88 9.74
N GLY A 12 -5.44 -19.14 8.60
CA GLY A 12 -6.11 -19.32 7.31
C GLY A 12 -6.66 -18.03 6.70
N TRP A 13 -5.81 -17.31 5.97
CA TRP A 13 -6.27 -16.36 4.95
C TRP A 13 -7.21 -17.12 4.00
N GLN A 14 -8.51 -16.84 4.08
CA GLN A 14 -9.42 -17.10 2.97
C GLN A 14 -9.47 -15.81 2.15
N PRO A 15 -9.13 -15.83 0.85
CA PRO A 15 -9.44 -14.68 0.01
C PRO A 15 -10.94 -14.42 0.09
N ALA A 16 -11.33 -13.15 0.17
CA ALA A 16 -12.72 -12.78 -0.07
C ALA A 16 -13.17 -13.40 -1.41
N PRO A 17 -14.45 -13.79 -1.56
CA PRO A 17 -14.94 -14.24 -2.86
C PRO A 17 -14.62 -13.17 -3.92
N PRO A 18 -14.23 -13.57 -5.15
CA PRO A 18 -13.96 -12.64 -6.23
C PRO A 18 -15.08 -11.61 -6.32
N SER A 19 -14.73 -10.32 -6.27
CA SER A 19 -15.73 -9.27 -6.42
C SER A 19 -16.47 -9.47 -7.74
N VAL A 20 -17.78 -9.24 -7.79
CA VAL A 20 -18.54 -9.25 -9.06
C VAL A 20 -18.02 -8.22 -10.06
N LEU A 21 -17.15 -7.30 -9.61
CA LEU A 21 -16.46 -6.30 -10.40
C LEU A 21 -15.18 -6.86 -11.05
N GLU A 22 -14.63 -7.97 -10.53
CA GLU A 22 -13.46 -8.62 -11.13
C GLU A 22 -13.80 -9.18 -12.51
N GLY A 23 -13.01 -8.79 -13.51
CA GLY A 23 -13.20 -9.20 -14.90
C GLY A 23 -14.12 -8.29 -15.73
N LEU A 24 -14.68 -7.23 -15.14
CA LEU A 24 -15.32 -6.17 -15.91
C LEU A 24 -14.27 -5.33 -16.65
N ASP A 25 -14.66 -4.77 -17.79
CA ASP A 25 -13.81 -3.83 -18.52
C ASP A 25 -13.70 -2.49 -17.79
N VAL A 26 -12.64 -1.73 -18.08
CA VAL A 26 -12.37 -0.46 -17.41
C VAL A 26 -13.51 0.56 -17.56
N SER A 27 -14.23 0.57 -18.69
CA SER A 27 -15.35 1.49 -18.90
C SER A 27 -16.49 1.21 -17.93
N SER A 28 -16.78 -0.07 -17.69
CA SER A 28 -17.74 -0.51 -16.68
C SER A 28 -17.29 -0.10 -15.27
N LEU A 29 -16.01 -0.27 -14.94
CA LEU A 29 -15.46 0.16 -13.64
C LEU A 29 -15.53 1.68 -13.45
N LEU A 30 -15.29 2.47 -14.50
CA LEU A 30 -15.41 3.94 -14.46
C LEU A 30 -16.85 4.40 -14.19
N VAL A 31 -17.85 3.69 -14.74
CA VAL A 31 -19.27 3.97 -14.43
C VAL A 31 -19.55 3.73 -12.95
N PHE A 32 -19.08 2.62 -12.39
CA PHE A 32 -19.23 2.33 -10.96
C PHE A 32 -18.44 3.28 -10.05
N ALA A 33 -17.27 3.75 -10.49
CA ALA A 33 -16.49 4.72 -9.73
C ALA A 33 -17.22 6.07 -9.59
N ARG A 34 -17.93 6.49 -10.64
CA ARG A 34 -18.66 7.77 -10.69
C ARG A 34 -20.06 7.70 -10.06
N TYR A 35 -20.77 6.60 -10.29
CA TYR A 35 -22.21 6.50 -10.00
C TYR A 35 -22.59 5.33 -9.09
N GLY A 36 -21.65 4.46 -8.75
CA GLY A 36 -21.87 3.36 -7.83
C GLY A 36 -22.15 3.86 -6.41
N ASP A 37 -22.85 3.04 -5.64
CA ASP A 37 -23.04 3.31 -4.22
C ASP A 37 -21.72 3.16 -3.44
N TYR A 38 -21.76 3.52 -2.16
CA TYR A 38 -20.57 3.48 -1.31
C TYR A 38 -19.94 2.08 -1.23
N ALA A 39 -20.75 1.03 -1.19
CA ALA A 39 -20.26 -0.35 -1.13
C ALA A 39 -19.51 -0.71 -2.42
N THR A 40 -20.13 -0.44 -3.58
CA THR A 40 -19.52 -0.66 -4.90
C THR A 40 -18.21 0.10 -5.04
N ARG A 41 -18.16 1.36 -4.62
CA ARG A 41 -16.95 2.19 -4.67
C ARG A 41 -15.85 1.71 -3.71
N THR A 42 -16.24 1.13 -2.58
CA THR A 42 -15.30 0.50 -1.62
C THR A 42 -14.72 -0.78 -2.22
N ASP A 43 -15.55 -1.61 -2.85
CA ASP A 43 -15.09 -2.83 -3.54
C ASP A 43 -14.14 -2.47 -4.71
N LEU A 44 -14.45 -1.41 -5.46
CA LEU A 44 -13.54 -0.89 -6.48
C LEU A 44 -12.20 -0.44 -5.89
N ALA A 45 -12.20 0.31 -4.78
CA ALA A 45 -10.97 0.77 -4.14
C ALA A 45 -10.06 -0.39 -3.70
N ALA A 46 -10.64 -1.54 -3.40
CA ALA A 46 -9.95 -2.75 -2.96
C ALA A 46 -9.59 -3.72 -4.10
N ILE A 47 -9.99 -3.45 -5.35
CA ILE A 47 -9.71 -4.37 -6.47
C ILE A 47 -8.20 -4.42 -6.77
N GLU A 48 -7.71 -5.60 -7.10
CA GLU A 48 -6.30 -5.81 -7.45
C GLU A 48 -6.19 -6.48 -8.83
N PRO A 49 -5.58 -5.83 -9.85
CA PRO A 49 -4.99 -4.50 -9.82
C PRO A 49 -6.04 -3.38 -9.86
N LEU A 50 -5.76 -2.28 -9.16
CA LEU A 50 -6.58 -1.07 -9.20
C LEU A 50 -6.22 -0.22 -10.41
N ASP A 51 -7.19 0.05 -11.27
CA ASP A 51 -7.00 0.96 -12.40
C ASP A 51 -6.75 2.40 -11.93
N ARG A 52 -5.83 3.08 -12.62
CA ARG A 52 -5.43 4.45 -12.31
C ARG A 52 -6.57 5.44 -12.41
N GLU A 53 -7.32 5.44 -13.50
CA GLU A 53 -8.39 6.42 -13.70
C GLU A 53 -9.54 6.16 -12.71
N VAL A 54 -9.84 4.88 -12.43
CA VAL A 54 -10.78 4.50 -11.37
C VAL A 54 -10.34 5.07 -10.02
N ALA A 55 -9.09 4.87 -9.62
CA ALA A 55 -8.57 5.38 -8.36
C ALA A 55 -8.66 6.92 -8.27
N GLU A 56 -8.35 7.64 -9.36
CA GLU A 56 -8.43 9.10 -9.40
C GLU A 56 -9.86 9.61 -9.16
N ILE A 57 -10.86 8.97 -9.75
CA ILE A 57 -12.28 9.30 -9.52
C ILE A 57 -12.67 9.03 -8.08
N LEU A 58 -12.29 7.88 -7.53
CA LEU A 58 -12.61 7.51 -6.15
C LEU A 58 -11.98 8.48 -5.14
N ILE A 59 -10.78 9.00 -5.41
CA ILE A 59 -10.05 9.94 -4.56
C ILE A 59 -10.58 11.38 -4.66
N ALA A 60 -11.05 11.78 -5.85
CA ALA A 60 -11.56 13.12 -6.11
C ALA A 60 -12.98 13.32 -5.57
N ASP A 61 -13.86 12.35 -5.81
CA ASP A 61 -15.30 12.48 -5.56
C ASP A 61 -15.78 11.56 -4.41
N GLY A 62 -14.85 10.95 -3.68
CA GLY A 62 -15.14 9.96 -2.63
C GLY A 62 -14.94 10.48 -1.22
N PRO A 63 -15.56 9.82 -0.23
CA PRO A 63 -15.26 10.06 1.17
C PRO A 63 -13.83 9.59 1.49
N ILE A 64 -13.26 10.10 2.59
CA ILE A 64 -11.85 9.90 2.95
C ILE A 64 -11.49 8.42 3.14
N GLU A 65 -12.46 7.61 3.54
CA GLU A 65 -12.34 6.17 3.73
C GLU A 65 -11.92 5.46 2.44
N LEU A 66 -12.38 5.92 1.27
CA LEU A 66 -11.94 5.34 -0.01
C LEU A 66 -10.46 5.61 -0.28
N ALA A 67 -9.98 6.80 0.07
CA ALA A 67 -8.56 7.13 -0.06
C ALA A 67 -7.71 6.26 0.88
N TRP A 68 -8.18 5.97 2.10
CA TRP A 68 -7.52 5.01 2.99
C TRP A 68 -7.48 3.59 2.41
N THR A 69 -8.60 3.12 1.85
CA THR A 69 -8.64 1.81 1.17
C THR A 69 -7.62 1.74 0.03
N ILE A 70 -7.52 2.79 -0.79
CA ILE A 70 -6.55 2.85 -1.90
C ILE A 70 -5.11 2.91 -1.37
N ALA A 71 -4.84 3.67 -0.30
CA ALA A 71 -3.51 3.73 0.30
C ALA A 71 -3.05 2.36 0.85
N MET A 72 -3.99 1.50 1.26
CA MET A 72 -3.72 0.14 1.74
C MET A 72 -3.69 -0.92 0.63
N ASN A 73 -4.18 -0.61 -0.58
CA ASN A 73 -4.21 -1.52 -1.71
C ASN A 73 -2.79 -1.76 -2.24
N ARG A 74 -2.31 -3.00 -2.15
CA ARG A 74 -0.91 -3.37 -2.44
C ARG A 74 -0.54 -3.26 -3.91
N ASN A 75 -1.53 -3.11 -4.77
CA ASN A 75 -1.41 -2.97 -6.21
C ASN A 75 -1.96 -1.62 -6.70
N ALA A 76 -2.11 -0.64 -5.80
CA ALA A 76 -2.45 0.72 -6.18
C ALA A 76 -1.37 1.32 -7.10
N PRO A 77 -1.75 2.13 -8.10
CA PRO A 77 -0.79 2.81 -8.96
C PRO A 77 0.18 3.69 -8.15
N PRO A 78 1.50 3.62 -8.40
CA PRO A 78 2.49 4.36 -7.62
C PRO A 78 2.27 5.89 -7.62
N ASP A 79 1.86 6.47 -8.75
CA ASP A 79 1.59 7.90 -8.86
C ASP A 79 0.33 8.34 -8.09
N VAL A 80 -0.66 7.44 -7.98
CA VAL A 80 -1.82 7.65 -7.10
C VAL A 80 -1.41 7.64 -5.64
N LEU A 81 -0.53 6.71 -5.25
CA LEU A 81 0.03 6.66 -3.89
C LEU A 81 0.84 7.91 -3.55
N GLU A 82 1.61 8.45 -4.50
CA GLU A 82 2.31 9.73 -4.33
C GLU A 82 1.35 10.89 -4.02
N ARG A 83 0.27 11.01 -4.81
CA ARG A 83 -0.76 12.03 -4.58
C ARG A 83 -1.47 11.87 -3.24
N LEU A 84 -1.63 10.64 -2.74
CA LEU A 84 -2.18 10.40 -1.41
C LEU A 84 -1.21 10.84 -0.31
N ALA A 85 0.09 10.54 -0.45
CA ALA A 85 1.10 10.97 0.50
C ALA A 85 1.20 12.51 0.58
N GLU A 86 1.00 13.24 -0.52
CA GLU A 86 0.93 14.71 -0.54
C GLU A 86 -0.19 15.29 0.33
N ARG A 87 -1.24 14.50 0.65
CA ARG A 87 -2.30 14.93 1.57
C ARG A 87 -1.83 15.02 3.03
N GLY A 88 -0.67 14.42 3.35
CA GLY A 88 -0.09 14.42 4.69
C GLY A 88 -0.86 13.57 5.70
N GLY A 89 -0.48 13.70 6.97
CA GLY A 89 -1.07 12.94 8.08
C GLY A 89 -0.90 11.43 7.91
N ASP A 90 -1.94 10.67 8.24
CA ASP A 90 -1.95 9.21 8.20
C ASP A 90 -1.58 8.63 6.81
N PHE A 91 -1.78 9.39 5.73
CA PHE A 91 -1.41 8.92 4.38
C PHE A 91 0.10 8.73 4.20
N VAL A 92 0.94 9.49 4.91
CA VAL A 92 2.40 9.33 4.81
C VAL A 92 2.81 7.93 5.28
N GLU A 93 2.25 7.50 6.42
CA GLU A 93 2.53 6.19 7.01
C GLU A 93 1.90 5.05 6.19
N LEU A 94 0.62 5.19 5.82
CA LEU A 94 -0.07 4.18 5.00
C LEU A 94 0.62 3.95 3.66
N VAL A 95 1.01 5.04 2.97
CA VAL A 95 1.70 4.94 1.68
C VAL A 95 3.12 4.41 1.85
N GLY A 96 3.90 4.90 2.81
CA GLY A 96 5.27 4.41 3.02
C GLY A 96 5.32 2.93 3.41
N GLY A 97 4.26 2.41 4.05
CA GLY A 97 4.10 0.98 4.32
C GLY A 97 3.72 0.14 3.09
N ASN A 98 3.21 0.75 2.03
CA ASN A 98 2.66 0.06 0.87
C ASN A 98 3.77 -0.50 -0.06
N PRO A 99 3.72 -1.80 -0.46
CA PRO A 99 4.69 -2.38 -1.37
C PRO A 99 4.78 -1.70 -2.75
N ALA A 100 3.67 -1.21 -3.28
CA ALA A 100 3.62 -0.49 -4.56
C ALA A 100 4.07 0.97 -4.46
N ALA A 101 4.27 1.50 -3.25
CA ALA A 101 4.77 2.85 -3.11
C ALA A 101 6.21 2.96 -3.65
N PRO A 102 6.56 4.09 -4.28
CA PRO A 102 7.94 4.36 -4.67
C PRO A 102 8.90 4.32 -3.47
N SER A 103 10.12 3.81 -3.67
CA SER A 103 11.11 3.62 -2.61
C SER A 103 11.35 4.85 -1.73
N ARG A 104 11.44 6.05 -2.31
CA ARG A 104 11.65 7.30 -1.56
C ARG A 104 10.57 7.60 -0.51
N LEU A 105 9.34 7.13 -0.72
CA LEU A 105 8.24 7.33 0.25
C LEU A 105 8.31 6.33 1.40
N LYS A 106 9.08 5.25 1.24
CA LYS A 106 9.33 4.24 2.27
C LYS A 106 10.45 4.67 3.22
N GLU A 107 11.48 5.37 2.70
CA GLU A 107 12.72 5.65 3.42
C GLU A 107 12.57 6.43 4.73
N GLY A 108 11.54 7.28 4.83
CA GLY A 108 11.29 8.10 6.01
C GLY A 108 10.57 7.38 7.14
N LEU A 109 9.99 6.19 6.91
CA LEU A 109 9.31 5.45 7.96
C LEU A 109 10.30 4.64 8.81
N PRO A 110 10.03 4.47 10.12
CA PRO A 110 10.74 3.52 10.96
C PRO A 110 10.77 2.15 10.30
N LEU A 111 11.93 1.47 10.37
CA LEU A 111 12.06 0.13 9.78
C LEU A 111 10.97 -0.82 10.31
N SER A 112 10.65 -0.73 11.61
CA SER A 112 9.58 -1.49 12.28
C SER A 112 8.19 -1.36 11.68
N ASP A 113 7.92 -0.28 10.94
CA ASP A 113 6.58 0.05 10.45
C ASP A 113 6.33 -0.53 9.05
N HIS A 114 7.35 -1.10 8.43
CA HIS A 114 7.21 -1.83 7.18
C HIS A 114 6.81 -3.29 7.40
N VAL A 115 6.02 -3.82 6.47
CA VAL A 115 5.82 -5.26 6.32
C VAL A 115 6.90 -5.85 5.39
N GLN A 116 7.22 -7.13 5.55
CA GLN A 116 8.26 -7.82 4.78
C GLN A 116 8.14 -7.61 3.26
N VAL A 117 6.94 -7.73 2.69
CA VAL A 117 6.72 -7.53 1.24
C VAL A 117 7.03 -6.09 0.77
N SER A 118 6.90 -5.10 1.65
CA SER A 118 7.30 -3.71 1.34
C SER A 118 8.83 -3.56 1.31
N LEU A 119 9.54 -4.23 2.22
CA LEU A 119 11.00 -4.29 2.26
C LEU A 119 11.58 -5.07 1.07
N GLU A 120 10.96 -6.18 0.68
CA GLU A 120 11.34 -6.95 -0.51
C GLU A 120 11.23 -6.09 -1.78
N ALA A 121 10.12 -5.36 -1.94
CA ALA A 121 9.93 -4.41 -3.03
C ALA A 121 10.98 -3.30 -3.00
N TYR A 122 11.26 -2.72 -1.83
CA TYR A 122 12.29 -1.70 -1.67
C TYR A 122 13.67 -2.20 -2.10
N VAL A 123 14.12 -3.36 -1.60
CA VAL A 123 15.43 -3.94 -1.95
C VAL A 123 15.53 -4.22 -3.45
N ARG A 124 14.47 -4.75 -4.07
CA ARG A 124 14.42 -4.97 -5.52
C ARG A 124 14.59 -3.66 -6.29
N ASP A 125 13.84 -2.62 -5.90
CA ASP A 125 13.84 -1.32 -6.57
C ASP A 125 15.19 -0.60 -6.41
N MET A 126 15.88 -0.82 -5.29
CA MET A 126 17.24 -0.31 -5.03
C MET A 126 18.35 -1.16 -5.68
N GLY A 127 18.02 -2.23 -6.41
CA GLY A 127 19.01 -3.13 -7.03
C GLY A 127 19.84 -3.91 -6.01
N GLY A 128 19.29 -4.17 -4.82
CA GLY A 128 19.99 -4.83 -3.73
C GLY A 128 20.23 -6.32 -3.95
N THR A 129 21.29 -6.84 -3.34
CA THR A 129 21.67 -8.25 -3.35
C THR A 129 20.89 -9.05 -2.30
N HIS A 130 20.89 -10.38 -2.43
CA HIS A 130 20.32 -11.28 -1.42
C HIS A 130 20.96 -11.07 -0.03
N ALA A 131 22.27 -10.81 0.04
CA ALA A 131 22.95 -10.55 1.31
C ALA A 131 22.44 -9.26 1.98
N GLN A 132 22.22 -8.19 1.19
CA GLN A 132 21.65 -6.94 1.68
C GLN A 132 20.19 -7.11 2.11
N HIS A 133 19.40 -7.91 1.37
CA HIS A 133 18.05 -8.29 1.79
C HIS A 133 18.07 -8.97 3.16
N MET A 134 18.90 -10.00 3.34
CA MET A 134 18.99 -10.72 4.62
C MET A 134 19.46 -9.83 5.77
N ALA A 135 20.38 -8.90 5.51
CA ALA A 135 20.81 -7.91 6.50
C ALA A 135 19.65 -6.99 6.92
N LEU A 136 18.85 -6.53 5.97
CA LEU A 136 17.69 -5.69 6.22
C LEU A 136 16.61 -6.43 7.01
N ILE A 137 16.29 -7.68 6.65
CA ILE A 137 15.34 -8.52 7.39
C ILE A 137 15.83 -8.78 8.82
N LYS A 138 17.13 -9.00 9.02
CA LYS A 138 17.70 -9.15 10.37
C LYS A 138 17.53 -7.88 11.21
N ALA A 139 17.74 -6.70 10.63
CA ALA A 139 17.51 -5.42 11.31
C ALA A 139 16.02 -5.23 11.63
N TRP A 140 15.13 -5.56 10.68
CA TRP A 140 13.68 -5.49 10.88
C TRP A 140 13.20 -6.39 12.02
N LEU A 141 13.70 -7.63 12.10
CA LEU A 141 13.40 -8.57 13.19
C LEU A 141 13.93 -8.12 14.57
N SER A 142 14.84 -7.14 14.60
CA SER A 142 15.29 -6.52 15.84
C SER A 142 14.39 -5.38 16.33
N TYR A 143 13.31 -5.08 15.59
CA TYR A 143 12.38 -3.98 15.84
C TYR A 143 13.09 -2.63 15.90
N GLU A 144 14.06 -2.43 15.00
CA GLU A 144 14.76 -1.16 14.88
C GLU A 144 13.78 -0.06 14.44
N THR A 145 13.77 1.07 15.15
CA THR A 145 12.91 2.23 14.84
C THR A 145 13.62 3.27 13.98
N THR A 146 14.89 3.04 13.64
CA THR A 146 15.66 3.85 12.69
C THR A 146 14.95 3.88 11.33
N PRO A 147 14.88 5.02 10.63
CA PRO A 147 14.29 5.10 9.31
C PRO A 147 14.91 4.10 8.32
N LEU A 148 14.07 3.53 7.44
CA LEU A 148 14.50 2.54 6.43
C LEU A 148 15.70 3.03 5.60
N GLY A 149 15.68 4.30 5.17
CA GLY A 149 16.77 4.88 4.36
C GLY A 149 18.12 4.87 5.08
N GLU A 150 18.14 5.17 6.37
CA GLU A 150 19.36 5.16 7.19
C GLU A 150 19.89 3.74 7.41
N VAL A 151 18.99 2.79 7.70
CA VAL A 151 19.36 1.37 7.83
C VAL A 151 19.92 0.84 6.52
N TRP A 152 19.31 1.21 5.39
CA TRP A 152 19.78 0.82 4.06
C TRP A 152 21.15 1.42 3.71
N ALA A 153 21.38 2.69 4.01
CA ALA A 153 22.68 3.34 3.83
C ALA A 153 23.79 2.61 4.62
N ARG A 154 23.49 2.20 5.86
CA ARG A 154 24.41 1.41 6.70
C ARG A 154 24.70 0.03 6.12
N ILE A 155 23.69 -0.65 5.56
CA ILE A 155 23.84 -1.97 4.94
C ILE A 155 24.65 -1.89 3.64
N THR A 156 24.49 -0.82 2.87
CA THR A 156 25.16 -0.63 1.57
C THR A 156 26.53 0.02 1.68
N GLY A 157 26.85 0.66 2.81
CA GLY A 157 28.10 1.41 3.00
C GLY A 157 28.11 2.76 2.28
N SER A 158 26.93 3.31 1.96
CA SER A 158 26.77 4.55 1.17
C SER A 158 26.85 5.83 2.00
N VAL A 159 27.65 5.84 3.09
CA VAL A 159 27.78 6.98 4.03
C VAL A 159 28.66 8.07 3.45
#